data_AF-A0A438DKN6-F1
#
_entry.id   AF-A0A438DKN6-F1
#
_cell.length_a   1.000
_cell.length_b   1.000
_cell.length_c   1.000
_cell.angle_alpha   90.00
_cell.angle_beta   90.00
_cell.angle_gamma   90.00
#
_symmetry.space_group_name_H-M   'P 1'
#
loop_
_entity.id
_entity.type
_entity.pdbx_description
1 polymer ?
#
loop_
_entity_poly.entity_id
_entity_poly.type
_entity_poly.pdbx_seq_one_letter_code
_entity_poly.pdbx_strand_id
1 'polypeptide(L)'
;MNMGSEEVNEALFGLEDEDFGEEINSRTNVTNISNGEMVVQNQRSGKMNQTTINDANKKEARERACMLITRWMYEAVIPFNAVTYPSFQPMIEAIGQYGVGMKGPTFHEGTMFMQSIDASSMIKMGEKMFELLDKWVELLELKRPHLYWTPCAAHCLDLMLEDNGKLPNIKRTLERAISLNGYIYNRSGLLNMMRLFTGQRELLRPAKTRFATAFITLSRLHEQKNNLRKMFTSSD
;
A
#
# COMPACT_ATOMS: atom_id res chain seq x y z
N MET A 1 -41.85 -15.13 -8.10
CA MET A 1 -41.94 -13.76 -8.66
C MET A 1 -40.99 -12.87 -7.88
N ASN A 2 -40.13 -12.16 -8.63
CA ASN A 2 -39.32 -10.95 -8.35
C ASN A 2 -39.35 -10.36 -6.93
N MET A 3 -38.18 -10.22 -6.30
CA MET A 3 -37.21 -9.11 -6.31
C MET A 3 -37.48 -8.08 -5.22
N GLY A 4 -36.44 -7.82 -4.42
CA GLY A 4 -36.31 -6.74 -3.45
C GLY A 4 -34.88 -6.75 -2.93
N SER A 5 -34.00 -6.10 -3.68
CA SER A 5 -32.59 -5.81 -3.38
C SER A 5 -32.45 -4.54 -2.53
N GLU A 6 -31.25 -4.38 -1.93
CA GLU A 6 -30.69 -3.19 -1.24
C GLU A 6 -31.26 -2.95 0.17
N GLU A 7 -30.48 -2.73 1.25
CA GLU A 7 -29.35 -1.80 1.46
C GLU A 7 -28.26 -2.46 2.36
N VAL A 8 -26.99 -2.52 1.95
CA VAL A 8 -25.88 -1.58 2.28
C VAL A 8 -25.84 -1.12 3.75
N ASN A 9 -24.86 -1.63 4.50
CA ASN A 9 -24.32 -0.95 5.69
C ASN A 9 -22.80 -0.83 5.52
N GLU A 10 -22.40 0.11 4.68
CA GLU A 10 -21.12 0.82 4.75
C GLU A 10 -21.22 1.82 5.90
N ALA A 11 -20.64 1.49 7.06
CA ALA A 11 -20.49 2.45 8.15
C ALA A 11 -19.31 2.05 9.04
N LEU A 12 -18.08 2.29 8.56
CA LEU A 12 -16.93 2.46 9.46
C LEU A 12 -15.74 3.16 8.78
N PHE A 13 -15.98 4.36 8.23
CA PHE A 13 -14.92 5.33 7.94
C PHE A 13 -15.38 6.69 8.42
N GLY A 14 -15.05 7.01 9.67
CA GLY A 14 -15.17 8.34 10.24
C GLY A 14 -13.88 8.63 10.98
N LEU A 15 -12.94 9.29 10.30
CA LEU A 15 -11.88 10.04 10.94
C LEU A 15 -11.88 11.41 10.26
N GLU A 16 -12.03 12.42 11.09
CA GLU A 16 -12.26 13.81 10.78
C GLU A 16 -11.08 14.40 9.98
N ASP A 17 -11.42 15.19 8.97
CA ASP A 17 -10.50 16.00 8.19
C ASP A 17 -9.95 17.15 9.06
N GLU A 18 -8.69 17.06 9.49
CA GLU A 18 -7.95 18.25 9.93
C GLU A 18 -7.37 18.96 8.69
N ASP A 19 -8.04 20.04 8.31
CA ASP A 19 -7.69 20.97 7.25
C ASP A 19 -6.42 21.77 7.63
N PHE A 20 -5.28 21.44 7.01
CA PHE A 20 -4.05 22.25 7.01
C PHE A 20 -3.84 22.85 5.62
N GLY A 21 -4.85 23.60 5.16
CA GLY A 21 -4.96 24.07 3.80
C GLY A 21 -4.88 25.58 3.59
N GLU A 22 -4.37 26.41 4.52
CA GLU A 22 -4.43 27.87 4.26
C GLU A 22 -3.42 28.75 5.05
N GLU A 23 -2.10 28.56 4.92
CA GLU A 23 -1.17 29.56 5.49
C GLU A 23 0.23 29.67 4.83
N ILE A 24 0.32 29.82 3.51
CA ILE A 24 1.62 30.14 2.85
C ILE A 24 1.55 31.05 1.63
N ASN A 25 0.55 31.95 1.54
CA ASN A 25 0.50 32.95 0.46
C ASN A 25 0.47 34.43 0.92
N SER A 26 0.87 34.73 2.17
CA SER A 26 0.79 36.10 2.72
C SER A 26 2.13 36.73 3.12
N ARG A 27 3.29 36.11 2.83
CA ARG A 27 4.60 36.70 3.12
C ARG A 27 5.48 36.89 1.88
N THR A 28 4.95 37.65 0.93
CA THR A 28 5.80 38.42 0.01
C THR A 28 5.19 39.81 -0.12
N ASN A 29 5.57 40.71 0.78
CA ASN A 29 5.53 42.15 0.53
C ASN A 29 6.76 42.80 1.18
N VAL A 30 7.48 43.48 0.30
CA VAL A 30 8.74 44.19 0.47
C VAL A 30 8.54 45.46 1.29
N THR A 31 9.45 45.77 2.21
CA THR A 31 9.91 47.15 2.43
C THR A 31 11.33 47.18 3.02
N ASN A 32 12.21 47.87 2.30
CA ASN A 32 13.49 48.40 2.78
C ASN A 32 13.26 49.41 3.91
N ILE A 33 14.09 49.39 4.97
CA ILE A 33 14.58 50.60 5.66
C ILE A 33 16.02 50.34 6.14
N SER A 34 16.86 51.35 5.88
CA SER A 34 18.30 51.48 6.11
C SER A 34 18.70 51.86 7.55
N ASN A 35 19.98 51.58 7.84
CA ASN A 35 20.92 52.25 8.77
C ASN A 35 20.82 52.00 10.29
N GLY A 36 22.00 51.72 10.89
CA GLY A 36 22.34 52.20 12.23
C GLY A 36 23.05 51.21 13.17
N GLU A 37 24.37 51.41 13.29
CA GLU A 37 25.17 51.22 14.51
C GLU A 37 25.76 49.85 14.90
N MET A 38 27.05 49.93 15.25
CA MET A 38 27.94 48.86 15.69
C MET A 38 27.76 48.56 17.18
N VAL A 39 27.78 47.28 17.56
CA VAL A 39 28.28 46.86 18.88
C VAL A 39 29.18 45.63 18.70
N VAL A 40 30.45 45.81 19.01
CA VAL A 40 31.49 44.78 19.08
C VAL A 40 31.22 43.89 20.29
N GLN A 41 31.27 42.56 20.13
CA GLN A 41 31.81 41.67 21.16
C GLN A 41 32.15 40.25 20.67
N ASN A 42 33.46 39.95 20.84
CA ASN A 42 34.12 38.68 21.12
C ASN A 42 34.04 37.49 20.15
N GLN A 43 35.16 37.35 19.42
CA GLN A 43 35.65 36.10 18.83
C GLN A 43 35.84 35.01 19.90
N ARG A 44 35.24 33.84 19.68
CA ARG A 44 35.79 32.55 20.12
C ARG A 44 35.95 31.67 18.88
N SER A 45 37.18 31.25 18.63
CA SER A 45 37.60 30.48 17.46
C SER A 45 36.99 29.08 17.46
N GLY A 46 35.80 28.94 16.89
CA GLY A 46 35.39 27.70 16.23
C GLY A 46 35.84 27.78 14.77
N LYS A 47 36.57 26.77 14.29
CA LYS A 47 36.91 26.65 12.87
C LYS A 47 35.60 26.45 12.09
N MET A 48 34.94 27.56 11.73
CA MET A 48 33.79 27.54 10.85
C MET A 48 34.31 27.15 9.47
N ASN A 49 34.08 25.90 9.09
CA ASN A 49 34.10 25.53 7.68
C ASN A 49 32.99 26.35 7.03
N GLN A 50 33.36 27.47 6.41
CA GLN A 50 32.45 28.30 5.64
C GLN A 50 31.85 27.38 4.56
N THR A 51 30.60 26.97 4.75
CA THR A 51 29.86 26.31 3.68
C THR A 51 29.69 27.36 2.59
N THR A 52 30.35 27.14 1.47
CA THR A 52 30.25 28.01 0.29
C THR A 52 28.77 28.18 -0.04
N ILE A 53 28.33 29.36 -0.46
CA ILE A 53 26.92 29.64 -0.83
C ILE A 53 26.37 28.57 -1.79
N ASN A 54 27.23 28.04 -2.67
CA ASN A 54 26.92 26.93 -3.57
C ASN A 54 26.52 25.62 -2.87
N ASP A 55 27.12 25.31 -1.72
CA ASP A 55 26.83 24.09 -0.96
C ASP A 55 25.52 24.23 -0.17
N ALA A 56 25.26 25.43 0.36
CA ALA A 56 23.98 25.75 1.00
C ALA A 56 22.81 25.68 -0.01
N ASN A 57 23.00 26.24 -1.20
CA ASN A 57 22.00 26.17 -2.27
C ASN A 57 21.75 24.74 -2.76
N LYS A 58 22.80 23.92 -2.88
CA LYS A 58 22.68 22.49 -3.22
C LYS A 58 21.95 21.71 -2.13
N LYS A 59 22.22 22.02 -0.86
CA LYS A 59 21.55 21.40 0.29
C LYS A 59 20.05 21.74 0.29
N GLU A 60 19.71 23.00 0.10
CA GLU A 60 18.31 23.45 0.07
C GLU A 60 17.55 22.84 -1.13
N ALA A 61 18.17 22.79 -2.31
CA ALA A 61 17.58 22.14 -3.49
C ALA A 61 17.34 20.63 -3.24
N ARG A 62 18.28 19.95 -2.60
CA ARG A 62 18.14 18.54 -2.21
C ARG A 62 17.01 18.34 -1.21
N GLU A 63 16.91 19.19 -0.19
CA GLU A 63 15.85 19.11 0.81
C GLU A 63 14.47 19.29 0.18
N ARG A 64 14.30 20.27 -0.73
CA ARG A 64 13.06 20.44 -1.49
C ARG A 64 12.71 19.21 -2.34
N ALA A 65 13.69 18.63 -3.05
CA ALA A 65 13.48 17.44 -3.85
C ALA A 65 13.07 16.23 -2.99
N CYS A 66 13.77 16.00 -1.88
CA CYS A 66 13.44 14.94 -0.92
C CYS A 66 12.01 15.10 -0.36
N MET A 67 11.61 16.32 -0.02
CA MET A 67 10.26 16.61 0.48
C MET A 67 9.19 16.27 -0.56
N LEU A 68 9.36 16.67 -1.83
CA LEU A 68 8.41 16.37 -2.90
C LEU A 68 8.31 14.87 -3.20
N ILE A 69 9.45 14.16 -3.21
CA ILE A 69 9.46 12.70 -3.36
C ILE A 69 8.71 12.03 -2.21
N THR A 70 9.00 12.43 -0.97
CA THR A 70 8.35 11.88 0.23
C THR A 70 6.84 12.10 0.21
N ARG A 71 6.40 13.30 -0.18
CA ARG A 71 4.99 13.65 -0.35
C ARG A 71 4.32 12.79 -1.42
N TRP A 72 4.93 12.66 -2.60
CA TRP A 72 4.42 11.81 -3.67
C TRP A 72 4.32 10.34 -3.24
N MET A 73 5.32 9.82 -2.51
CA MET A 73 5.27 8.47 -1.97
C MET A 73 4.13 8.29 -0.97
N TYR A 74 3.87 9.27 -0.11
CA TYR A 74 2.75 9.25 0.82
C TYR A 74 1.40 9.24 0.08
N GLU A 75 1.19 10.15 -0.86
CA GLU A 75 -0.03 10.27 -1.66
C GLU A 75 -0.30 9.02 -2.51
N ALA A 76 0.75 8.42 -3.08
CA ALA A 76 0.67 7.20 -3.87
C ALA A 76 0.65 5.91 -3.03
N VAL A 77 0.72 6.02 -1.70
CA VAL A 77 0.79 4.88 -0.76
C VAL A 77 1.96 3.94 -1.09
N ILE A 78 3.10 4.50 -1.49
CA ILE A 78 4.33 3.78 -1.79
C ILE A 78 5.12 3.58 -0.49
N PRO A 79 5.46 2.34 -0.11
CA PRO A 79 6.30 2.07 1.05
C PRO A 79 7.66 2.79 0.98
N PHE A 80 8.09 3.45 2.07
CA PHE A 80 9.34 4.22 2.10
C PHE A 80 10.59 3.40 1.78
N ASN A 81 10.57 2.08 1.99
CA ASN A 81 11.66 1.20 1.59
C ASN A 81 11.87 1.12 0.06
N ALA A 82 10.94 1.62 -0.76
CA ALA A 82 11.10 1.64 -2.22
C ALA A 82 12.34 2.44 -2.68
N VAL A 83 12.78 3.43 -1.90
CA VAL A 83 14.01 4.19 -2.22
C VAL A 83 15.29 3.36 -2.12
N THR A 84 15.22 2.18 -1.48
CA THR A 84 16.35 1.24 -1.36
C THR A 84 16.51 0.35 -2.58
N TYR A 85 15.55 0.35 -3.51
CA TYR A 85 15.63 -0.47 -4.70
C TYR A 85 16.71 0.02 -5.65
N PRO A 86 17.50 -0.89 -6.29
CA PRO A 86 18.59 -0.51 -7.20
C PRO A 86 18.17 0.39 -8.36
N SER A 87 16.89 0.37 -8.75
CA SER A 87 16.32 1.19 -9.81
C SER A 87 16.07 2.65 -9.40
N PHE A 88 16.03 2.97 -8.11
CA PHE A 88 15.70 4.31 -7.64
C PHE A 88 16.79 5.33 -8.00
N GLN A 89 18.06 5.01 -7.75
CA GLN A 89 19.17 5.92 -8.01
C GLN A 89 19.34 6.24 -9.52
N PRO A 90 19.33 5.26 -10.45
CA PRO A 90 19.34 5.53 -11.89
C PRO A 90 18.19 6.41 -12.37
N MET A 91 16.99 6.28 -11.79
CA MET A 91 15.84 7.13 -12.12
C MET A 91 16.13 8.59 -11.73
N ILE A 92 16.64 8.83 -10.53
CA ILE A 92 17.01 10.19 -10.08
C ILE A 92 18.10 10.80 -10.96
N GLU A 93 19.10 10.00 -11.34
CA GLU A 93 20.17 10.43 -12.24
C GLU A 93 19.65 10.80 -13.62
N ALA A 94 18.75 9.99 -14.20
CA ALA A 94 18.14 10.27 -15.50
C ALA A 94 17.30 11.57 -15.47
N ILE A 95 16.52 11.78 -14.41
CA ILE A 95 15.75 13.03 -14.21
C ILE A 95 16.70 14.22 -14.06
N GLY A 96 17.78 14.06 -13.28
CA GLY A 96 18.79 15.10 -13.08
C GLY A 96 19.55 15.46 -14.36
N GLN A 97 19.86 14.47 -15.21
CA GLN A 97 20.48 14.67 -16.52
C GLN A 97 19.58 15.40 -17.50
N TYR A 98 18.26 15.17 -17.45
CA TYR A 98 17.31 15.92 -18.26
C TYR A 98 17.28 17.41 -17.86
N GLY A 99 17.24 17.68 -16.55
CA GLY A 99 17.25 19.04 -16.00
C GLY A 99 15.86 19.64 -15.77
N VAL A 100 15.83 20.94 -15.46
CA VAL A 100 14.61 21.68 -15.10
C VAL A 100 13.65 21.75 -16.30
N GLY A 101 12.37 21.45 -16.07
CA GLY A 101 11.33 21.49 -17.09
C GLY A 101 10.94 20.13 -17.67
N MET A 102 11.51 19.03 -17.18
CA MET A 102 10.99 17.68 -17.47
C MET A 102 9.52 17.61 -17.05
N LYS A 103 8.65 17.23 -17.98
CA LYS A 103 7.29 16.83 -17.64
C LYS A 103 7.31 15.37 -17.20
N GLY A 104 6.60 15.06 -16.12
CA GLY A 104 6.39 13.66 -15.74
C GLY A 104 5.73 12.87 -16.87
N PRO A 105 5.97 11.55 -16.94
CA PRO A 105 5.33 10.71 -17.95
C PRO A 105 3.80 10.78 -17.82
N THR A 106 3.12 10.87 -18.95
CA THR A 106 1.66 10.77 -19.01
C THR A 106 1.18 9.36 -18.68
N PHE A 107 -0.10 9.21 -18.31
CA PHE A 107 -0.69 7.89 -18.05
C PHE A 107 -0.48 6.93 -19.23
N HIS A 108 -0.54 7.41 -20.48
CA HIS A 108 -0.33 6.57 -21.68
C HIS A 108 1.13 6.25 -21.98
N GLU A 109 2.07 7.08 -21.51
CA GLU A 109 3.50 6.78 -21.58
C GLU A 109 3.91 5.80 -20.46
N GLY A 110 3.25 5.88 -19.30
CA GLY A 110 3.41 4.97 -18.18
C GLY A 110 2.62 3.66 -18.28
N THR A 111 1.51 3.65 -19.03
CA THR A 111 0.65 2.49 -19.29
C THR A 111 0.44 2.33 -20.78
N MET A 112 1.02 1.27 -21.35
CA MET A 112 0.87 0.99 -22.78
C MET A 112 -0.34 0.09 -23.01
N PHE A 113 -1.34 0.58 -23.74
CA PHE A 113 -2.37 -0.27 -24.32
C PHE A 113 -1.72 -1.14 -25.39
N MET A 114 -1.60 -2.45 -25.18
CA MET A 114 -0.95 -3.31 -26.20
C MET A 114 -1.93 -3.87 -27.22
N GLN A 115 -3.12 -4.31 -26.80
CA GLN A 115 -4.23 -4.75 -27.67
C GLN A 115 -5.54 -4.90 -26.87
N SER A 116 -6.70 -4.87 -27.53
CA SER A 116 -7.95 -5.34 -26.91
C SER A 116 -8.18 -6.80 -27.29
N ILE A 117 -8.68 -7.60 -26.34
CA ILE A 117 -9.11 -8.97 -26.59
C ILE A 117 -10.57 -9.10 -26.17
N ASP A 118 -11.42 -9.61 -27.06
CA ASP A 118 -12.76 -10.05 -26.69
C ASP A 118 -12.67 -11.39 -25.95
N ALA A 119 -12.66 -11.32 -24.63
CA ALA A 119 -12.59 -12.49 -23.76
C ALA A 119 -13.99 -13.03 -23.37
N SER A 120 -15.09 -12.51 -23.93
CA SER A 120 -16.47 -12.87 -23.54
C SER A 120 -16.76 -14.37 -23.63
N SER A 121 -16.14 -15.07 -24.59
CA SER A 121 -16.23 -16.52 -24.74
C SER A 121 -15.21 -17.30 -23.89
N MET A 122 -14.13 -16.64 -23.46
CA MET A 122 -12.95 -17.25 -22.82
C MET A 122 -12.98 -17.19 -21.29
N ILE A 123 -13.65 -16.19 -20.69
CA ILE A 123 -13.73 -15.98 -19.23
C ILE A 123 -14.44 -17.13 -18.50
N LYS A 124 -15.16 -18.01 -19.21
CA LYS A 124 -15.86 -19.15 -18.62
C LYS A 124 -14.93 -20.28 -18.15
N MET A 125 -13.65 -20.29 -18.53
CA MET A 125 -12.67 -21.31 -18.14
C MET A 125 -11.38 -20.65 -17.65
N GLY A 126 -11.03 -20.86 -16.39
CA GLY A 126 -9.86 -20.24 -15.75
C GLY A 126 -8.55 -20.50 -16.50
N GLU A 127 -8.36 -21.71 -17.05
CA GLU A 127 -7.16 -22.09 -17.80
C GLU A 127 -6.89 -21.17 -19.01
N LYS A 128 -7.93 -20.75 -19.74
CA LYS A 128 -7.78 -19.85 -20.90
C LYS A 128 -7.41 -18.43 -20.51
N MET A 129 -7.72 -18.01 -19.29
CA MET A 129 -7.29 -16.71 -18.78
C MET A 129 -5.78 -16.71 -18.54
N PHE A 130 -5.21 -17.82 -18.05
CA PHE A 130 -3.77 -17.97 -17.87
C PHE A 130 -3.02 -17.99 -19.21
N GLU A 131 -3.49 -18.76 -20.20
CA GLU A 131 -2.88 -18.75 -21.55
C GLU A 131 -2.85 -17.35 -22.18
N LEU A 132 -3.90 -16.56 -21.97
CA LEU A 132 -3.92 -15.17 -22.42
C LEU A 132 -2.87 -14.34 -21.70
N LEU A 133 -2.80 -14.41 -20.37
CA LEU A 133 -1.82 -13.66 -19.58
C LEU A 133 -0.38 -14.02 -19.99
N ASP A 134 -0.07 -15.29 -20.21
CA ASP A 134 1.25 -15.73 -20.66
C ASP A 134 1.60 -15.13 -22.03
N LYS A 135 0.66 -15.18 -22.98
CA LYS A 135 0.84 -14.56 -24.30
C LYS A 135 1.05 -13.04 -24.22
N TRP A 136 0.41 -12.39 -23.25
CA TRP A 136 0.57 -10.96 -22.99
C TRP A 136 1.94 -10.63 -22.39
N VAL A 137 2.43 -11.46 -21.48
CA VAL A 137 3.79 -11.36 -20.92
C VAL A 137 4.83 -11.51 -22.03
N GLU A 138 4.70 -12.49 -22.91
CA GLU A 138 5.61 -12.66 -24.06
C GLU A 138 5.63 -11.42 -24.98
N LEU A 139 4.46 -10.83 -25.26
CA LEU A 139 4.38 -9.61 -26.08
C LEU A 139 5.00 -8.39 -25.39
N LEU A 140 4.95 -8.31 -24.06
CA LEU A 140 5.60 -7.25 -23.28
C LEU A 140 7.12 -7.37 -23.36
N GLU A 141 7.65 -8.57 -23.17
CA GLU A 141 9.08 -8.87 -23.25
C GLU A 141 9.64 -8.53 -24.65
N LEU A 142 8.89 -8.83 -25.72
CA LEU A 142 9.27 -8.50 -27.09
C LEU A 142 9.29 -6.99 -27.36
N LYS A 143 8.25 -6.25 -26.93
CA LYS A 143 8.16 -4.80 -27.21
C LYS A 143 9.08 -3.96 -26.33
N ARG A 144 9.47 -4.47 -25.16
CA ARG A 144 10.31 -3.75 -24.19
C ARG A 144 11.32 -4.71 -23.56
N PRO A 145 12.44 -4.99 -24.25
CA PRO A 145 13.48 -5.91 -23.75
C PRO A 145 14.17 -5.41 -22.45
N HIS A 146 13.89 -4.18 -22.01
CA HIS A 146 14.39 -3.59 -20.77
C HIS A 146 13.30 -3.35 -19.71
N LEU A 147 12.06 -3.79 -19.95
CA LEU A 147 10.99 -3.71 -18.97
C LEU A 147 10.99 -4.99 -18.12
N TYR A 148 11.38 -4.86 -16.86
CA TYR A 148 11.26 -5.94 -15.89
C TYR A 148 9.85 -5.90 -15.29
N TRP A 149 9.00 -6.85 -15.69
CA TRP A 149 7.70 -7.06 -15.07
C TRP A 149 7.76 -8.30 -14.20
N THR A 150 7.41 -8.14 -12.93
CA THR A 150 7.19 -9.26 -12.02
C THR A 150 5.71 -9.36 -11.72
N PRO A 151 5.08 -10.54 -11.88
CA PRO A 151 3.71 -10.72 -11.42
C PRO A 151 3.67 -10.38 -9.93
N CYS A 152 2.61 -9.72 -9.47
CA CYS A 152 2.65 -9.22 -8.10
C CYS A 152 2.70 -10.39 -7.12
N ALA A 153 3.68 -10.38 -6.22
CA ALA A 153 3.91 -11.49 -5.30
C ALA A 153 2.65 -11.83 -4.47
N ALA A 154 1.86 -10.81 -4.13
CA ALA A 154 0.58 -10.98 -3.45
C ALA A 154 -0.44 -11.79 -4.28
N HIS A 155 -0.51 -11.56 -5.60
CA HIS A 155 -1.40 -12.31 -6.49
C HIS A 155 -0.89 -13.73 -6.73
N CYS A 156 0.42 -13.91 -6.92
CA CYS A 156 1.01 -15.25 -7.01
C CYS A 156 0.72 -16.08 -5.76
N LEU A 157 0.87 -15.47 -4.57
CA LEU A 157 0.53 -16.13 -3.31
C LEU A 157 -0.96 -16.46 -3.20
N ASP A 158 -1.86 -15.56 -3.63
CA ASP A 158 -3.31 -15.83 -3.58
C ASP A 158 -3.70 -17.00 -4.51
N LEU A 159 -3.11 -17.07 -5.70
CA LEU A 159 -3.31 -18.18 -6.65
C LEU A 159 -2.73 -19.50 -6.13
N MET A 160 -1.52 -19.49 -5.56
CA MET A 160 -0.94 -20.69 -4.94
C MET A 160 -1.80 -21.20 -3.78
N LEU A 161 -2.37 -20.29 -2.98
CA LEU A 161 -3.27 -20.65 -1.88
C LEU A 161 -4.63 -21.16 -2.39
N GLU A 162 -5.13 -20.62 -3.51
CA GLU A 162 -6.32 -21.15 -4.19
C GLU A 162 -6.13 -22.61 -4.60
N ASP A 163 -5.01 -22.95 -5.23
CA ASP A 163 -4.73 -24.33 -5.66
C ASP A 163 -4.56 -25.29 -4.49
N ASN A 164 -3.85 -24.88 -3.44
CA ASN A 164 -3.76 -25.67 -2.21
C ASN A 164 -5.14 -25.83 -1.54
N GLY A 165 -5.98 -24.80 -1.59
CA GLY A 165 -7.34 -24.81 -1.06
C GLY A 165 -8.27 -25.81 -1.75
N LYS A 166 -7.96 -26.23 -2.99
CA LYS A 166 -8.76 -27.24 -3.73
C LYS A 166 -8.56 -28.67 -3.22
N LEU A 167 -7.48 -28.96 -2.50
CA LEU A 167 -7.21 -30.31 -1.98
C LEU A 167 -8.31 -30.72 -0.97
N PRO A 168 -8.93 -31.91 -1.06
CA PRO A 168 -10.16 -32.24 -0.33
C PRO A 168 -10.08 -32.07 1.20
N ASN A 169 -8.94 -32.42 1.80
CA ASN A 169 -8.73 -32.30 3.24
C ASN A 169 -8.54 -30.84 3.67
N ILE A 170 -7.85 -30.04 2.85
CA ILE A 170 -7.62 -28.62 3.09
C ILE A 170 -8.93 -27.86 2.91
N LYS A 171 -9.63 -28.07 1.80
CA LYS A 171 -10.95 -27.51 1.50
C LYS A 171 -11.92 -27.69 2.66
N ARG A 172 -12.09 -28.93 3.13
CA ARG A 172 -12.99 -29.25 4.26
C ARG A 172 -12.60 -28.52 5.55
N THR A 173 -11.30 -28.38 5.79
CA THR A 173 -10.80 -27.70 7.00
C THR A 173 -11.05 -26.21 6.93
N LEU A 174 -10.81 -25.59 5.77
CA LEU A 174 -11.09 -24.17 5.51
C LEU A 174 -12.59 -23.86 5.63
N GLU A 175 -13.46 -24.68 5.03
CA GLU A 175 -14.92 -24.52 5.12
C GLU A 175 -15.40 -24.55 6.58
N ARG A 176 -14.88 -25.47 7.39
CA ARG A 176 -15.19 -25.54 8.84
C ARG A 176 -14.68 -24.32 9.60
N ALA A 177 -13.46 -23.87 9.30
CA ALA A 177 -12.89 -22.67 9.91
C ALA A 177 -13.71 -21.42 9.59
N ILE A 178 -14.09 -21.22 8.32
CA ILE A 178 -14.94 -20.11 7.87
C ILE A 178 -16.31 -20.19 8.54
N SER A 179 -16.93 -21.37 8.59
CA SER A 179 -18.24 -21.57 9.22
C SER A 179 -18.19 -21.26 10.73
N LEU A 180 -17.16 -21.73 11.44
CA LEU A 180 -16.98 -21.44 12.86
C LEU A 180 -16.78 -19.95 13.10
N ASN A 181 -15.94 -19.31 12.28
CA ASN A 181 -15.70 -17.89 12.36
C ASN A 181 -17.00 -17.09 12.13
N GLY A 182 -17.73 -17.39 11.05
CA GLY A 182 -19.04 -16.77 10.80
C GLY A 182 -20.03 -16.98 11.95
N TYR A 183 -20.06 -18.17 12.55
CA TYR A 183 -20.92 -18.46 13.70
C TYR A 183 -20.62 -17.59 14.92
N ILE A 184 -19.33 -17.37 15.23
CA ILE A 184 -18.90 -16.52 16.35
C ILE A 184 -19.21 -15.04 16.06
N TYR A 185 -18.81 -14.52 14.90
CA TYR A 185 -18.97 -13.09 14.58
C TYR A 185 -20.42 -12.68 14.35
N ASN A 186 -21.28 -13.59 13.86
CA ASN A 186 -22.70 -13.30 13.66
C ASN A 186 -23.52 -13.26 14.96
N ARG A 187 -22.91 -13.59 16.11
CA ARG A 187 -23.58 -13.58 17.42
C ARG A 187 -22.78 -12.70 18.38
N SER A 188 -23.30 -11.52 18.68
CA SER A 188 -22.66 -10.54 19.57
C SER A 188 -22.23 -11.13 20.92
N GLY A 189 -23.06 -11.99 21.52
CA GLY A 189 -22.71 -12.70 22.76
C GLY A 189 -21.49 -13.60 22.62
N LEU A 190 -21.40 -14.41 21.55
CA LEU A 190 -20.25 -15.27 21.29
C LEU A 190 -19.00 -14.47 20.90
N LEU A 191 -19.16 -13.38 20.15
CA LEU A 191 -18.07 -12.48 19.83
C LEU A 191 -17.47 -11.86 21.09
N ASN A 192 -18.32 -11.40 22.02
CA ASN A 192 -17.87 -10.85 23.29
C ASN A 192 -17.19 -11.91 24.16
N MET A 193 -17.76 -13.12 24.25
CA MET A 193 -17.12 -14.24 24.95
C MET A 193 -15.76 -14.59 24.33
N MET A 194 -15.68 -14.67 23.00
CA MET A 194 -14.43 -14.93 22.30
C MET A 194 -13.38 -13.87 22.67
N ARG A 195 -13.74 -12.58 22.62
CA ARG A 195 -12.87 -11.47 23.01
C ARG A 195 -12.42 -11.56 24.47
N LEU A 196 -13.28 -11.99 25.39
CA LEU A 196 -12.91 -12.19 26.80
C LEU A 196 -11.85 -13.30 26.94
N PHE A 197 -12.05 -14.44 26.28
CA PHE A 197 -11.15 -15.59 26.39
C PHE A 197 -9.86 -15.44 25.56
N THR A 198 -9.86 -14.63 24.51
CA THR A 198 -8.68 -14.40 23.66
C THR A 198 -7.89 -13.14 24.03
N GLY A 199 -8.36 -12.34 24.99
CA GLY A 199 -7.74 -11.06 25.36
C GLY A 199 -7.87 -10.01 24.26
N GLN A 200 -9.10 -9.86 23.73
CA GLN A 200 -9.47 -8.94 22.64
C GLN A 200 -8.79 -9.24 21.30
N ARG A 201 -8.29 -10.47 21.10
CA ARG A 201 -7.69 -10.87 19.82
C ARG A 201 -8.77 -11.31 18.86
N GLU A 202 -8.75 -10.71 17.68
CA GLU A 202 -9.63 -11.06 16.56
C GLU A 202 -9.11 -12.32 15.82
N LEU A 203 -10.03 -13.16 15.34
CA LEU A 203 -9.71 -14.33 14.52
C LEU A 203 -9.45 -13.98 13.05
N LEU A 204 -9.89 -12.78 12.65
CA LEU A 204 -9.66 -12.20 11.32
C LEU A 204 -8.96 -10.86 11.43
N ARG A 205 -8.09 -10.57 10.46
CA ARG A 205 -7.65 -9.20 10.16
C ARG A 205 -8.30 -8.81 8.82
N PRO A 206 -9.13 -7.76 8.74
CA PRO A 206 -9.65 -7.28 7.47
C PRO A 206 -8.50 -6.68 6.64
N ALA A 207 -8.06 -7.36 5.57
CA ALA A 207 -7.46 -6.74 4.37
C ALA A 207 -7.07 -7.74 3.26
N LYS A 208 -7.66 -7.47 2.08
CA LYS A 208 -7.11 -7.47 0.70
C LYS A 208 -6.99 -8.73 -0.18
N THR A 209 -7.03 -9.98 0.29
CA THR A 209 -7.12 -11.13 -0.66
C THR A 209 -8.05 -12.26 -0.21
N ARG A 210 -8.93 -12.71 -1.11
CA ARG A 210 -10.08 -13.57 -0.78
C ARG A 210 -9.69 -15.00 -0.37
N PHE A 211 -8.59 -15.54 -0.89
CA PHE A 211 -8.14 -16.90 -0.53
C PHE A 211 -7.18 -16.88 0.65
N ALA A 212 -6.22 -15.95 0.70
CA ALA A 212 -5.33 -15.86 1.85
C ALA A 212 -6.08 -15.59 3.16
N THR A 213 -7.21 -14.87 3.10
CA THR A 213 -8.08 -14.62 4.27
C THR A 213 -8.56 -15.92 4.94
N ALA A 214 -8.89 -16.96 4.17
CA ALA A 214 -9.32 -18.25 4.72
C ALA A 214 -8.19 -18.96 5.49
N PHE A 215 -6.97 -18.93 4.93
CA PHE A 215 -5.79 -19.49 5.59
C PHE A 215 -5.35 -18.69 6.81
N ILE A 216 -5.46 -17.36 6.77
CA ILE A 216 -5.20 -16.49 7.93
C ILE A 216 -6.20 -16.81 9.05
N THR A 217 -7.48 -16.94 8.72
CA THR A 217 -8.53 -17.32 9.69
C THR A 217 -8.20 -18.66 10.34
N LEU A 218 -7.84 -19.66 9.54
CA LEU A 218 -7.45 -20.97 10.03
C LEU A 218 -6.21 -20.90 10.95
N SER A 219 -5.20 -20.11 10.58
CA SER A 219 -4.00 -19.90 11.40
C SER A 219 -4.34 -19.28 12.76
N ARG A 220 -5.20 -18.26 12.79
CA ARG A 220 -5.62 -17.61 14.03
C ARG A 220 -6.47 -18.52 14.91
N LEU A 221 -7.38 -19.29 14.31
CA LEU A 221 -8.12 -20.34 15.01
C LEU A 221 -7.18 -21.38 15.64
N HIS A 222 -6.10 -21.75 14.94
CA HIS A 222 -5.10 -22.66 15.47
C HIS A 222 -4.32 -22.05 16.65
N GLU A 223 -3.87 -20.80 16.53
CA GLU A 223 -3.19 -20.07 17.61
C GLU A 223 -4.08 -19.90 18.87
N GLN A 224 -5.36 -19.61 18.68
CA GLN A 224 -6.33 -19.40 19.76
C GLN A 224 -7.06 -20.69 20.18
N LYS A 225 -6.68 -21.85 19.65
CA LYS A 225 -7.37 -23.13 19.85
C LYS A 225 -7.66 -23.44 21.32
N ASN A 226 -6.69 -23.23 22.20
CA ASN A 226 -6.84 -23.52 23.62
C ASN A 226 -7.81 -22.56 24.32
N ASN A 227 -7.79 -21.28 23.94
CA ASN A 227 -8.69 -20.25 24.49
C ASN A 227 -10.12 -20.47 24.01
N LEU A 228 -10.31 -20.76 22.72
CA LEU A 228 -11.60 -21.09 22.15
C LEU A 228 -12.18 -22.36 22.76
N ARG A 229 -11.36 -23.40 22.98
CA ARG A 229 -11.81 -24.61 23.69
C ARG A 229 -12.30 -24.28 25.10
N LYS A 230 -11.55 -23.49 25.86
CA LYS A 230 -11.96 -23.05 27.20
C LYS A 230 -13.29 -22.30 27.18
N MET A 231 -13.49 -21.41 26.20
CA MET A 231 -14.75 -20.68 26.02
C MET A 231 -15.96 -21.62 25.82
N PHE A 232 -15.78 -22.74 25.11
CA PHE A 232 -16.88 -23.69 24.86
C PHE A 232 -17.06 -24.73 25.97
N THR A 233 -16.05 -24.94 26.81
CA THR A 233 -16.10 -25.92 27.91
C THR A 233 -16.24 -25.30 29.29
N SER A 234 -16.20 -23.97 29.39
CA SER A 234 -16.49 -23.27 30.65
C SER A 234 -17.98 -23.43 30.94
N SER A 235 -18.29 -24.19 31.98
CA SER A 235 -19.54 -23.99 32.71
C SER A 235 -19.43 -22.64 33.41
N ASP A 236 -20.36 -21.73 33.09
CA ASP A 236 -20.58 -20.51 33.89
C ASP A 236 -20.70 -20.84 35.38
#